data_AF-A0A6P2CUG5-F1
#
_entry.id   AF-A0A6P2CUG5-F1
#
_cell.length_a   1.000
_cell.length_b   1.000
_cell.length_c   1.000
_cell.angle_alpha   90.00
_cell.angle_beta   90.00
_cell.angle_gamma   90.00
#
_symmetry.space_group_name_H-M   'P 1'
#
loop_
_entity.id
_entity.type
_entity.pdbx_description
1 polymer ?
#
loop_
_entity_poly.entity_id
_entity_poly.type
_entity_poly.pdbx_seq_one_letter_code
_entity_poly.pdbx_strand_id
1 'polypeptide(L)'
;MLPAPPGWEGALAEMPPLLSAMVRVQALGGMRPQDICRMRRGELSTRPDEPVPLPRTGRTVAAREVDGVLVWLYAPQAHKTDWAGKPRVIAFGPRAQVVLTGAGAGLKPGDVVFAPRRVLAQARRGNRFSGKLQDTYDRRRYGRLVERAIERTNAARRRRRGRSRGTGAVLEPEPTPAPYSNRGRGPTRPHHAAALLGHASGSVIDTYMK
;
A
#
# COMPACT_ATOMS: atom_id res chain seq x y z
N MET A 1 -4.03 0.33 19.73
CA MET A 1 -4.34 -0.56 18.59
C MET A 1 -5.53 0.02 17.84
N LEU A 2 -5.36 0.52 16.62
CA LEU A 2 -6.52 0.89 15.79
C LEU A 2 -6.77 -0.26 14.81
N PRO A 3 -7.84 -1.05 15.01
CA PRO A 3 -8.25 -2.04 14.03
C PRO A 3 -8.59 -1.31 12.74
N ALA A 4 -8.20 -1.86 11.60
CA ALA A 4 -8.61 -1.23 10.34
C ALA A 4 -10.14 -1.37 10.18
N PRO A 5 -10.78 -0.39 9.51
CA PRO A 5 -12.21 -0.15 9.64
C PRO A 5 -13.02 -1.39 9.28
N PRO A 6 -14.04 -1.76 10.08
CA PRO A 6 -14.78 -3.01 9.92
C PRO A 6 -15.30 -3.19 8.48
N GLY A 7 -14.73 -4.14 7.74
CA GLY A 7 -14.99 -4.27 6.30
C GLY A 7 -13.80 -4.72 5.46
N TRP A 8 -12.64 -4.10 5.69
CA TRP A 8 -11.45 -4.25 4.84
C TRP A 8 -10.86 -5.67 4.86
N GLU A 9 -10.94 -6.39 5.99
CA GLU A 9 -10.40 -7.76 6.12
C GLU A 9 -11.10 -8.75 5.19
N GLY A 10 -12.41 -8.56 4.98
CA GLY A 10 -13.17 -9.37 4.02
C GLY A 10 -12.68 -9.16 2.60
N ALA A 11 -12.48 -7.89 2.20
CA ALA A 11 -11.95 -7.58 0.87
C ALA A 11 -10.54 -8.12 0.67
N LEU A 12 -9.69 -8.05 1.70
CA LEU A 12 -8.35 -8.62 1.65
C LEU A 12 -8.33 -10.15 1.58
N ALA A 13 -9.32 -10.83 2.14
CA ALA A 13 -9.47 -12.28 2.04
C ALA A 13 -9.93 -12.74 0.65
N GLU A 14 -10.63 -11.89 -0.11
CA GLU A 14 -11.03 -12.13 -1.50
C GLU A 14 -9.87 -11.95 -2.51
N MET A 15 -8.73 -11.44 -2.05
CA MET A 15 -7.54 -11.20 -2.88
C MET A 15 -6.52 -12.32 -2.73
N PRO A 16 -5.75 -12.62 -3.79
CA PRO A 16 -4.55 -13.42 -3.65
C PRO A 16 -3.59 -12.85 -2.60
N PRO A 17 -2.83 -13.69 -1.86
CA PRO A 17 -2.00 -13.24 -0.73
C PRO A 17 -1.06 -12.08 -1.07
N LEU A 18 -0.37 -12.13 -2.22
CA LEU A 18 0.55 -11.07 -2.62
C LEU A 18 -0.16 -9.76 -3.00
N LEU A 19 -1.39 -9.82 -3.54
CA LEU A 19 -2.18 -8.62 -3.80
C LEU A 19 -2.73 -8.03 -2.49
N SER A 20 -3.15 -8.88 -1.55
CA SER A 20 -3.56 -8.47 -0.21
C SER A 20 -2.40 -7.78 0.53
N ALA A 21 -1.18 -8.32 0.41
CA ALA A 21 0.05 -7.72 0.91
C ALA A 21 0.32 -6.34 0.28
N MET A 22 0.15 -6.22 -1.03
CA MET A 22 0.30 -4.95 -1.76
C MET A 22 -0.61 -3.85 -1.19
N VAL A 23 -1.90 -4.16 -0.98
CA VAL A 23 -2.88 -3.21 -0.42
C VAL A 23 -2.53 -2.84 1.03
N ARG A 24 -2.12 -3.82 1.85
CA ARG A 24 -1.67 -3.58 3.23
C ARG A 24 -0.49 -2.64 3.29
N VAL A 25 0.52 -2.87 2.46
CA VAL A 25 1.72 -2.01 2.40
C VAL A 25 1.33 -0.61 1.95
N GLN A 26 0.45 -0.48 0.94
CA GLN A 26 -0.03 0.83 0.49
C GLN A 26 -0.66 1.62 1.63
N ALA A 27 -1.56 0.99 2.38
CA ALA A 27 -2.25 1.58 3.53
C ALA A 27 -1.28 1.97 4.65
N LEU A 28 -0.36 1.07 5.03
CA LEU A 28 0.58 1.29 6.13
C LEU A 28 1.64 2.37 5.81
N GLY A 29 2.00 2.54 4.54
CA GLY A 29 2.98 3.55 4.12
C GLY A 29 2.39 4.84 3.57
N GLY A 30 1.07 5.02 3.57
CA GLY A 30 0.41 6.24 3.07
C GLY A 30 0.74 6.57 1.61
N MET A 31 1.01 5.56 0.78
CA MET A 31 1.55 5.76 -0.56
C MET A 31 0.47 5.85 -1.64
N ARG A 32 0.82 6.49 -2.76
CA ARG A 32 -0.08 6.54 -3.92
C ARG A 32 -0.09 5.17 -4.59
N PRO A 33 -1.19 4.78 -5.27
CA PRO A 33 -1.25 3.51 -5.99
C PRO A 33 -0.09 3.28 -6.96
N GLN A 34 0.37 4.33 -7.65
CA GLN A 34 1.48 4.24 -8.58
C GLN A 34 2.84 3.95 -7.90
N ASP A 35 3.01 4.37 -6.64
CA ASP A 35 4.26 4.17 -5.89
C ASP A 35 4.36 2.67 -5.55
N ILE A 36 3.28 2.07 -5.01
CA ILE A 36 3.24 0.64 -4.70
C ILE A 36 3.31 -0.26 -5.95
N CYS A 37 2.65 0.14 -7.05
CA CYS A 37 2.65 -0.62 -8.29
C CYS A 37 4.03 -0.71 -8.95
N ARG A 38 4.89 0.27 -8.69
CA ARG A 38 6.23 0.37 -9.28
C ARG A 38 7.36 0.02 -8.32
N MET A 39 7.03 -0.27 -7.06
CA MET A 39 8.01 -0.57 -6.01
C MET A 39 8.98 -1.66 -6.45
N ARG A 40 10.27 -1.31 -6.54
CA ARG A 40 11.34 -2.28 -6.82
C ARG A 40 12.11 -2.62 -5.56
N ARG A 41 12.70 -3.82 -5.53
CA ARG A 41 13.49 -4.25 -4.36
C ARG A 41 14.68 -3.34 -4.10
N GLY A 42 15.39 -2.89 -5.13
CA GLY A 42 16.56 -2.01 -5.02
C GLY A 42 16.26 -0.57 -4.63
N GLU A 43 14.98 -0.21 -4.51
CA GLU A 43 14.53 1.10 -4.02
C GLU A 43 14.16 1.05 -2.53
N LEU A 44 14.13 -0.14 -1.92
CA LEU A 44 13.77 -0.37 -0.53
C LEU A 44 15.03 -0.72 0.27
N SER A 45 15.42 0.16 1.19
CA SER A 45 16.45 -0.13 2.17
C SER A 45 15.84 -0.84 3.38
N THR A 46 16.32 -2.06 3.65
CA THR A 46 15.85 -2.89 4.77
C THR A 46 16.81 -2.91 5.95
N ARG A 47 18.03 -2.39 5.75
CA ARG A 47 19.10 -2.35 6.75
C ARG A 47 19.94 -1.07 6.62
N PRO A 48 20.59 -0.61 7.70
CA PRO A 48 21.41 0.61 7.66
C PRO A 48 22.61 0.54 6.70
N ASP A 49 23.15 -0.65 6.48
CA ASP A 49 24.27 -0.97 5.58
C ASP A 49 23.83 -1.20 4.12
N GLU A 50 22.53 -1.11 3.83
CA GLU A 50 21.95 -1.28 2.49
C GLU A 50 21.34 0.06 1.99
N PRO A 51 22.15 1.08 1.68
CA PRO A 51 21.64 2.36 1.19
C PRO A 51 21.04 2.23 -0.21
N VAL A 52 19.96 2.98 -0.47
CA VAL A 52 19.31 3.09 -1.78
C VAL A 52 19.44 4.51 -2.32
N PRO A 53 19.55 4.69 -3.65
CA PRO A 53 19.72 6.00 -4.27
C PRO A 53 18.49 6.88 -4.06
N LEU A 54 18.72 8.13 -3.65
CA LEU A 54 17.69 9.16 -3.59
C LEU A 54 17.64 9.89 -4.94
N PRO A 55 16.53 9.78 -5.68
CA PRO A 55 16.48 10.20 -7.08
C PRO A 55 16.88 11.66 -7.27
N ARG A 56 17.66 11.95 -8.32
CA ARG A 56 18.06 13.31 -8.74
C ARG A 56 18.86 14.12 -7.72
N THR A 57 19.38 13.50 -6.67
CA THR A 57 20.17 14.20 -5.64
C THR A 57 21.63 13.79 -5.57
N GLY A 58 22.00 12.64 -6.17
CA GLY A 58 23.31 12.00 -5.93
C GLY A 58 23.50 11.46 -4.51
N ARG A 59 22.51 11.62 -3.63
CA ARG A 59 22.53 11.15 -2.24
C ARG A 59 21.88 9.77 -2.14
N THR A 60 22.09 9.12 -1.00
CA THR A 60 21.43 7.87 -0.65
C THR A 60 20.63 7.99 0.65
N VAL A 61 19.70 7.07 0.85
CA VAL A 61 18.99 6.89 2.11
C VAL A 61 19.05 5.42 2.53
N ALA A 62 19.14 5.14 3.81
CA ALA A 62 19.20 3.79 4.36
C ALA A 62 18.23 3.65 5.53
N ALA A 63 17.82 2.43 5.86
CA ALA A 63 17.03 2.16 7.06
C ALA A 63 17.72 2.77 8.29
N ARG A 64 16.93 3.32 9.21
CA ARG A 64 17.42 4.03 10.39
C ARG A 64 16.73 3.52 11.65
N GLU A 65 17.47 3.50 12.74
CA GLU A 65 16.90 3.32 14.06
C GLU A 65 16.31 4.65 14.54
N VAL A 66 15.06 4.62 14.99
CA VAL A 66 14.35 5.77 15.56
C VAL A 66 13.70 5.27 16.85
N ASP A 67 14.11 5.82 17.99
CA ASP A 67 13.62 5.45 19.32
C ASP A 67 13.67 3.92 19.58
N GLY A 68 14.79 3.28 19.22
CA GLY A 68 14.96 1.83 19.40
C GLY A 68 14.23 0.96 18.37
N VAL A 69 13.59 1.56 17.36
CA VAL A 69 12.84 0.85 16.32
C VAL A 69 13.53 1.04 14.98
N LEU A 70 13.90 -0.06 14.32
CA LEU A 70 14.39 -0.03 12.95
C LEU A 70 13.25 0.36 12.00
N VAL A 71 13.45 1.41 11.21
CA VAL A 71 12.53 1.92 10.20
C VAL A 71 13.14 1.71 8.82
N TRP A 72 12.47 0.95 7.96
CA TRP A 72 12.88 0.75 6.57
C TRP A 72 12.51 1.97 5.73
N LEU A 73 13.34 2.30 4.75
CA LEU A 73 13.12 3.45 3.88
C LEU A 73 12.94 3.02 2.43
N TYR A 74 11.93 3.56 1.77
CA TYR A 74 11.66 3.37 0.35
C TYR A 74 11.78 4.67 -0.42
N ALA A 75 12.64 4.69 -1.44
CA ALA A 75 12.89 5.84 -2.30
C ALA A 75 12.48 5.53 -3.75
N PRO A 76 11.21 5.78 -4.15
CA PRO A 76 10.74 5.51 -5.51
C PRO A 76 11.55 6.30 -6.54
N GLN A 77 12.13 5.65 -7.55
CA GLN A 77 12.86 6.35 -8.62
C GLN A 77 11.97 7.18 -9.54
N ALA A 78 10.68 6.85 -9.62
CA ALA A 78 9.70 7.59 -10.41
C ALA A 78 8.40 7.76 -9.63
N HIS A 79 8.01 9.02 -9.37
CA HIS A 79 6.76 9.37 -8.69
C HIS A 79 6.08 10.57 -9.36
N LYS A 80 4.79 10.82 -9.06
CA LYS A 80 3.98 11.87 -9.73
C LYS A 80 4.56 13.29 -9.66
N THR A 81 5.38 13.58 -8.67
CA THR A 81 6.03 14.89 -8.47
C THR A 81 7.50 14.88 -8.84
N ASP A 82 7.98 13.82 -9.50
CA ASP A 82 9.38 13.67 -9.90
C ASP A 82 9.79 14.78 -10.90
N TRP A 83 8.87 15.20 -11.77
CA TRP A 83 9.06 16.36 -12.66
C TRP A 83 9.35 17.67 -11.90
N ALA A 84 8.93 17.78 -10.64
CA ALA A 84 9.19 18.95 -9.79
C ALA A 84 10.55 18.85 -9.06
N GLY A 85 11.34 17.81 -9.31
CA GLY A 85 12.69 17.63 -8.75
C GLY A 85 12.74 17.35 -7.25
N LYS A 86 11.60 17.09 -6.60
CA LYS A 86 11.52 16.85 -5.15
C LYS A 86 11.57 15.36 -4.88
N PRO A 87 12.64 14.82 -4.28
CA PRO A 87 12.71 13.40 -4.00
C PRO A 87 11.65 13.01 -2.95
N ARG A 88 11.26 11.74 -2.96
CA ARG A 88 10.31 11.19 -1.99
C ARG A 88 10.95 10.03 -1.23
N VAL A 89 10.70 9.98 0.07
CA VAL A 89 11.05 8.86 0.94
C VAL A 89 9.80 8.44 1.69
N ILE A 90 9.52 7.14 1.74
CA ILE A 90 8.42 6.54 2.50
C ILE A 90 9.03 5.67 3.58
N ALA A 91 8.63 5.89 4.83
CA ALA A 91 9.07 5.13 5.98
C ALA A 91 8.14 3.95 6.24
N PHE A 92 8.71 2.79 6.55
CA PHE A 92 8.00 1.57 6.89
C PHE A 92 8.37 1.09 8.28
N GLY A 93 7.40 1.17 9.20
CA GLY A 93 7.52 0.59 10.53
C GLY A 93 7.25 -0.93 10.55
N PRO A 94 7.38 -1.57 11.72
CA PRO A 94 7.40 -3.04 11.87
C PRO A 94 6.23 -3.77 11.19
N ARG A 95 5.01 -3.20 11.24
CA ARG A 95 3.83 -3.81 10.60
C ARG A 95 3.97 -3.92 9.08
N ALA A 96 4.55 -2.92 8.43
CA ALA A 96 4.78 -2.95 6.98
C ALA A 96 5.97 -3.87 6.64
N GLN A 97 6.99 -3.91 7.50
CA GLN A 97 8.17 -4.76 7.34
C GLN A 97 7.82 -6.25 7.32
N VAL A 98 6.92 -6.70 8.20
CA VAL A 98 6.42 -8.10 8.19
C VAL A 98 5.84 -8.46 6.83
N VAL A 99 5.02 -7.57 6.26
CA VAL A 99 4.38 -7.80 4.95
C VAL A 99 5.41 -7.75 3.82
N LEU A 100 6.31 -6.76 3.85
CA LEU A 100 7.36 -6.57 2.84
C LEU A 100 8.41 -7.67 2.85
N THR A 101 8.72 -8.27 4.00
CA THR A 101 9.66 -9.39 4.12
C THR A 101 9.16 -10.58 3.31
N GLY A 102 7.91 -10.99 3.51
CA GLY A 102 7.31 -12.09 2.74
C GLY A 102 7.15 -11.75 1.26
N ALA A 103 6.72 -10.53 0.94
CA ALA A 103 6.57 -10.11 -0.45
C ALA A 103 7.92 -9.99 -1.19
N GLY A 104 8.98 -9.56 -0.51
CA GLY A 104 10.30 -9.29 -1.08
C GLY A 104 11.25 -10.48 -1.15
N ALA A 105 10.88 -11.62 -0.56
CA ALA A 105 11.73 -12.81 -0.50
C ALA A 105 12.18 -13.27 -1.91
N GLY A 106 13.49 -13.46 -2.08
CA GLY A 106 14.12 -13.96 -3.31
C GLY A 106 14.20 -12.97 -4.47
N LEU A 107 13.83 -11.70 -4.26
CA LEU A 107 13.87 -10.67 -5.31
C LEU A 107 15.28 -10.08 -5.49
N LYS A 108 15.67 -9.87 -6.74
CA LYS A 108 16.87 -9.10 -7.11
C LYS A 108 16.55 -7.61 -7.09
N PRO A 109 17.54 -6.70 -7.00
CA PRO A 109 17.31 -5.26 -6.92
C PRO A 109 16.39 -4.69 -8.03
N GLY A 110 16.50 -5.20 -9.26
CA GLY A 110 15.67 -4.76 -10.39
C GLY A 110 14.23 -5.27 -10.36
N ASP A 111 13.90 -6.26 -9.53
CA ASP A 111 12.59 -6.89 -9.53
C ASP A 111 11.53 -6.01 -8.87
N VAL A 112 10.33 -6.04 -9.45
CA VAL A 112 9.12 -5.41 -8.90
C VAL A 112 8.60 -6.26 -7.75
N VAL A 113 8.38 -5.66 -6.59
CA VAL A 113 7.95 -6.35 -5.38
C VAL A 113 6.59 -7.03 -5.58
N PHE A 114 5.63 -6.30 -6.14
CA PHE A 114 4.26 -6.78 -6.36
C PHE A 114 3.96 -7.04 -7.84
N ALA A 115 4.74 -7.92 -8.46
CA ALA A 115 4.57 -8.24 -9.88
C ALA A 115 3.33 -9.13 -10.13
N PRO A 116 2.46 -8.80 -11.12
CA PRO A 116 1.28 -9.61 -11.46
C PRO A 116 1.61 -11.08 -11.78
N ARG A 117 2.75 -11.33 -12.42
CA ARG A 117 3.26 -12.68 -12.71
C ARG A 117 3.43 -13.54 -11.46
N ARG A 118 3.83 -12.94 -10.33
CA ARG A 118 4.01 -13.64 -9.05
C ARG A 118 2.66 -13.97 -8.39
N VAL A 119 1.69 -13.06 -8.51
CA VAL A 119 0.31 -13.32 -8.07
C VAL A 119 -0.29 -14.50 -8.83
N LEU A 120 -0.12 -14.55 -10.15
CA LEU A 120 -0.62 -15.67 -10.95
C LEU A 120 0.10 -16.98 -10.64
N ALA A 121 1.42 -16.95 -10.40
CA ALA A 121 2.17 -18.13 -9.98
C ALA A 121 1.63 -18.71 -8.66
N GLN A 122 1.25 -17.86 -7.70
CA GLN A 122 0.60 -18.28 -6.45
C GLN A 122 -0.82 -18.85 -6.67
N ALA A 123 -1.53 -18.39 -7.70
CA ALA A 123 -2.92 -18.76 -7.98
C ALA A 123 -3.08 -20.06 -8.78
N ARG A 124 -2.01 -20.74 -9.18
CA ARG A 124 -2.09 -21.93 -10.05
C ARG A 124 -2.67 -23.16 -9.33
N ARG A 125 -4.00 -23.23 -9.30
CA ARG A 125 -4.74 -24.33 -9.96
C ARG A 125 -4.89 -23.94 -11.45
N GLY A 126 -4.17 -24.62 -12.34
CA GLY A 126 -4.39 -24.63 -13.80
C GLY A 126 -4.31 -23.27 -14.52
N ASN A 127 -3.14 -22.92 -15.07
CA ASN A 127 -2.97 -21.65 -15.77
C ASN A 127 -3.45 -21.73 -17.24
N ARG A 128 -4.57 -21.07 -17.57
CA ARG A 128 -5.07 -20.83 -18.94
C ARG A 128 -4.73 -19.42 -19.48
N PHE A 129 -3.70 -18.76 -18.93
CA PHE A 129 -3.24 -17.47 -19.45
C PHE A 129 -2.00 -17.65 -20.33
N SER A 130 -2.21 -17.50 -21.65
CA SER A 130 -1.18 -17.56 -22.71
C SER A 130 -0.63 -16.19 -23.15
N GLY A 131 -1.02 -15.10 -22.48
CA GLY A 131 -0.55 -13.75 -22.81
C GLY A 131 0.76 -13.35 -22.12
N LYS A 132 1.57 -12.51 -22.78
CA LYS A 132 2.70 -11.80 -22.13
C LYS A 132 2.17 -10.95 -20.97
N LEU A 133 2.33 -11.42 -19.74
CA LEU A 133 1.96 -10.65 -18.57
C LEU A 133 2.96 -9.51 -18.35
N GLN A 134 2.44 -8.31 -18.08
CA GLN A 134 3.24 -7.18 -17.66
C GLN A 134 3.89 -7.42 -16.30
N ASP A 135 5.09 -6.86 -16.11
CA ASP A 135 5.86 -6.97 -14.87
C ASP A 135 5.34 -6.11 -13.72
N THR A 136 4.55 -5.08 -14.01
CA THR A 136 3.93 -4.18 -13.03
C THR A 136 2.41 -4.13 -13.20
N TYR A 137 1.72 -3.76 -12.12
CA TYR A 137 0.35 -3.31 -12.23
C TYR A 137 0.32 -1.87 -12.77
N ASP A 138 -0.59 -1.56 -13.69
CA ASP A 138 -0.99 -0.18 -13.90
C ASP A 138 -2.00 0.26 -12.83
N ARG A 139 -2.07 1.57 -12.56
CA ARG A 139 -2.96 2.15 -11.55
C ARG A 139 -4.43 1.75 -11.73
N ARG A 140 -4.92 1.71 -12.98
CA ARG A 140 -6.33 1.39 -13.29
C ARG A 140 -6.60 -0.08 -13.02
N ARG A 141 -5.70 -0.98 -13.43
CA ARG A 141 -5.82 -2.42 -13.17
C ARG A 141 -5.76 -2.73 -11.68
N TYR A 142 -4.84 -2.11 -10.96
CA TYR A 142 -4.79 -2.22 -9.50
C TYR A 142 -6.09 -1.76 -8.84
N GLY A 143 -6.60 -0.58 -9.19
CA GLY A 143 -7.89 -0.07 -8.68
C GLY A 143 -9.05 -1.02 -8.93
N ARG A 144 -9.22 -1.50 -10.17
CA ARG A 144 -10.27 -2.47 -10.53
C ARG A 144 -10.19 -3.78 -9.75
N LEU A 145 -8.98 -4.24 -9.41
CA LEU A 145 -8.82 -5.47 -8.61
C LEU A 145 -9.28 -5.25 -7.17
N VAL A 146 -8.98 -4.07 -6.60
CA VAL A 146 -9.44 -3.69 -5.26
C VAL A 146 -10.96 -3.53 -5.24
N GLU A 147 -11.54 -2.81 -6.21
CA GLU A 147 -12.98 -2.64 -6.38
C GLU A 147 -13.71 -3.99 -6.44
N ARG A 148 -13.24 -4.91 -7.30
CA ARG A 148 -13.84 -6.25 -7.43
C ARG A 148 -13.80 -7.05 -6.13
N ALA A 149 -12.75 -6.92 -5.33
CA ALA A 149 -12.66 -7.63 -4.05
C ALA A 149 -13.67 -7.09 -3.02
N ILE A 150 -13.86 -5.76 -3.02
CA ILE A 150 -14.90 -5.09 -2.21
C ILE A 150 -16.28 -5.55 -2.68
N GLU A 151 -16.55 -5.54 -3.98
CA GLU A 151 -17.82 -5.99 -4.56
C GLU A 151 -18.15 -7.44 -4.19
N ARG A 152 -17.18 -8.36 -4.28
CA ARG A 152 -17.36 -9.76 -3.88
C ARG A 152 -17.67 -9.91 -2.39
N THR A 153 -16.94 -9.19 -1.55
CA THR A 153 -17.19 -9.17 -0.10
C THR A 153 -18.61 -8.68 0.20
N ASN A 154 -19.03 -7.60 -0.47
CA ASN A 154 -20.35 -7.02 -0.30
C ASN A 154 -21.44 -7.97 -0.80
N ALA A 155 -21.23 -8.64 -1.92
CA ALA A 155 -22.14 -9.67 -2.44
C ALA A 155 -22.25 -10.86 -1.47
N ALA A 156 -21.15 -11.34 -0.89
CA ALA A 156 -21.17 -12.40 0.11
C ALA A 156 -21.94 -12.00 1.37
N ARG A 157 -21.78 -10.76 1.84
CA ARG A 157 -22.55 -10.20 2.97
C ARG A 157 -24.04 -10.13 2.65
N ARG A 158 -24.41 -9.66 1.46
CA ARG A 158 -25.81 -9.63 1.00
C ARG A 158 -26.43 -11.03 0.96
N ARG A 159 -25.70 -12.04 0.47
CA ARG A 159 -26.17 -13.44 0.46
C ARG A 159 -26.39 -14.00 1.88
N ARG A 160 -25.51 -13.67 2.84
CA ARG A 160 -25.69 -14.07 4.24
C ARG A 160 -26.92 -13.41 4.87
N ARG A 161 -27.15 -12.12 4.59
CA ARG A 161 -28.34 -11.38 5.06
C ARG A 161 -29.64 -11.79 4.38
N GLY A 162 -29.63 -12.13 3.09
CA GLY A 162 -30.82 -12.66 2.41
C GLY A 162 -31.30 -14.00 3.00
N ARG A 163 -30.41 -14.73 3.67
CA ARG A 163 -30.75 -15.96 4.43
C ARG A 163 -31.20 -15.69 5.88
N SER A 164 -30.96 -14.50 6.41
CA SER A 164 -31.34 -14.08 7.76
C SER A 164 -32.32 -12.92 7.66
N ARG A 165 -33.64 -13.15 7.78
CA ARG A 165 -34.63 -12.07 7.91
C ARG A 165 -34.26 -11.17 9.10
N GLY A 166 -33.55 -10.06 8.87
CA GLY A 166 -33.08 -9.18 9.94
C GLY A 166 -32.07 -8.12 9.48
N THR A 167 -32.48 -6.87 9.66
CA THR A 167 -31.80 -5.58 9.46
C THR A 167 -30.29 -5.58 9.76
N GLY A 168 -29.47 -5.28 8.75
CA GLY A 168 -28.04 -4.98 8.96
C GLY A 168 -27.47 -4.16 7.80
N ALA A 169 -26.71 -3.11 8.13
CA ALA A 169 -26.23 -2.05 7.22
C ALA A 169 -25.35 -2.53 6.05
N VAL A 170 -25.71 -2.21 4.81
CA VAL A 170 -24.94 -2.48 3.59
C VAL A 170 -23.57 -1.78 3.67
N LEU A 171 -22.50 -2.44 3.21
CA LEU A 171 -21.24 -1.74 2.93
C LEU A 171 -21.44 -0.99 1.61
N GLU A 172 -21.62 0.33 1.68
CA GLU A 172 -21.50 1.21 0.52
C GLU A 172 -20.07 1.09 -0.05
N PRO A 173 -19.88 1.15 -1.37
CA PRO A 173 -18.58 1.42 -1.95
C PRO A 173 -18.21 2.88 -1.61
N GLU A 174 -17.71 3.10 -0.39
CA GLU A 174 -16.96 4.32 -0.08
C GLU A 174 -15.86 4.47 -1.14
N PRO A 175 -15.68 5.66 -1.74
CA PRO A 175 -14.60 5.90 -2.69
C PRO A 175 -13.30 5.39 -2.06
N THR A 176 -12.48 4.69 -2.86
CA THR A 176 -11.13 4.22 -2.47
C THR A 176 -10.52 5.16 -1.46
N PRO A 177 -10.06 4.69 -0.28
CA PRO A 177 -9.78 5.56 0.83
C PRO A 177 -8.88 6.69 0.36
N ALA A 178 -9.42 7.91 0.42
CA ALA A 178 -8.58 9.06 0.69
C ALA A 178 -7.64 8.66 1.84
N PRO A 179 -6.35 8.98 1.73
CA PRO A 179 -5.31 8.39 2.57
C PRO A 179 -5.72 8.43 4.05
N TYR A 180 -5.63 7.27 4.70
CA TYR A 180 -5.80 7.04 6.14
C TYR A 180 -5.55 8.31 6.97
N SER A 181 -6.60 9.05 7.34
CA SER A 181 -6.46 10.21 8.23
C SER A 181 -7.47 10.26 9.37
N ASN A 182 -8.58 9.53 9.33
CA ASN A 182 -9.59 9.63 10.39
C ASN A 182 -9.53 8.48 11.39
N ARG A 183 -8.76 8.71 12.45
CA ARG A 183 -9.08 8.49 13.88
C ARG A 183 -7.87 8.01 14.68
N GLY A 184 -6.99 8.94 15.03
CA GLY A 184 -6.06 8.82 16.15
C GLY A 184 -6.02 10.15 16.88
N ARG A 185 -6.84 10.33 17.93
CA ARG A 185 -6.74 11.48 18.82
C ARG A 185 -5.49 11.31 19.69
N GLY A 186 -4.50 12.14 19.40
CA GLY A 186 -3.40 12.57 20.26
C GLY A 186 -2.85 13.85 19.63
N PRO A 187 -2.39 14.85 20.41
CA PRO A 187 -2.04 16.16 19.86
C PRO A 187 -0.69 16.12 19.13
N THR A 188 -0.67 15.54 17.93
CA THR A 188 0.46 15.75 17.01
C THR A 188 0.25 17.09 16.33
N ARG A 189 1.18 18.02 16.57
CA ARG A 189 1.19 19.36 15.96
C ARG A 189 1.07 19.24 14.42
N PRO A 190 0.28 20.10 13.74
CA PRO A 190 -0.07 19.97 12.32
C PRO A 190 1.11 19.75 11.36
N HIS A 191 2.28 20.30 11.71
CA HIS A 191 3.50 20.17 10.91
C HIS A 191 4.10 18.74 10.92
N HIS A 192 3.89 17.96 11.99
CA HIS A 192 4.35 16.56 12.07
C HIS A 192 3.44 15.61 11.27
N ALA A 193 2.14 15.89 11.22
CA ALA A 193 1.19 15.12 10.40
C ALA A 193 1.44 15.32 8.89
N ALA A 194 1.81 16.52 8.46
CA ALA A 194 2.19 16.81 7.08
C ALA A 194 3.43 16.01 6.62
N ALA A 195 4.43 15.87 7.50
CA ALA A 195 5.65 15.10 7.24
C ALA A 195 5.40 13.58 7.21
N LEU A 196 4.52 13.07 8.09
CA LEU A 196 4.17 11.64 8.16
C LEU A 196 3.27 11.18 7.00
N LEU A 197 2.38 12.04 6.49
CA LEU A 197 1.41 11.68 5.45
C LEU A 197 1.83 12.14 4.03
N GLY A 198 2.93 12.89 3.91
CA GLY A 198 3.44 13.35 2.61
C GLY A 198 2.51 14.33 1.89
N HIS A 199 1.70 15.10 2.63
CA HIS A 199 0.85 16.15 2.09
C HIS A 199 1.61 17.48 2.03
N ALA A 200 1.61 18.13 0.86
CA ALA A 200 2.36 19.37 0.61
C ALA A 200 1.58 20.66 0.95
N SER A 201 0.34 20.60 1.43
CA SER A 201 -0.40 21.79 1.86
C SER A 201 -1.29 21.54 3.07
N GLY A 202 -1.35 22.54 3.97
CA GLY A 202 -2.20 22.54 5.17
C GLY A 202 -3.70 22.59 4.86
N SER A 203 -4.11 23.19 3.73
CA SER A 203 -5.53 23.26 3.33
C SER A 203 -6.16 21.89 3.04
N VAL A 204 -5.35 20.89 2.70
CA VAL A 204 -5.81 19.51 2.53
C VAL A 204 -6.05 18.86 3.91
N ILE A 205 -5.32 19.29 4.96
CA ILE A 205 -5.52 18.84 6.35
C ILE A 205 -6.84 19.38 6.90
N ASP A 206 -7.19 20.63 6.61
CA ASP A 206 -8.46 21.25 7.05
C ASP A 206 -9.70 20.56 6.46
N THR A 207 -9.57 19.93 5.29
CA THR A 207 -10.65 19.16 4.67
C THR A 207 -10.89 17.81 5.37
N TYR A 208 -9.92 17.31 6.15
CA TYR A 208 -10.04 16.06 6.91
C TYR A 208 -10.32 16.28 8.41
N MET A 209 -10.28 17.52 8.90
CA MET A 209 -10.51 17.88 10.31
C MET A 209 -11.88 18.52 10.59
N LYS A 210 -12.76 18.64 9.59
CA LYS A 210 -14.20 18.88 9.77
C LYS A 210 -14.94 17.54 9.79
#